data_AF-A0A7J3V1R8-F1
#
_entry.id   AF-A0A7J3V1R8-F1
#
_cell.length_a   1.000
_cell.length_b   1.000
_cell.length_c   1.000
_cell.angle_alpha   90.00
_cell.angle_beta   90.00
_cell.angle_gamma   90.00
#
_symmetry.space_group_name_H-M   'P 1'
#
loop_
_entity.id
_entity.type
_entity.pdbx_description
1 polymer ?
#
loop_
_entity_poly.entity_id
_entity_poly.type
_entity_poly.pdbx_seq_one_letter_code
_entity_poly.pdbx_strand_id
1 'polypeptide(L)'
;MPEQNIPPTIFHMLEKNIGKAIRVILDPSYGFEGTLTAVTREPPGIWLSDAEAIILRATIAQPIPQVAAREERSEIFIHLNAVQRIEVLHPPSRR
;
A
#
# COMPACT_ATOMS: atom_id res chain seq x y z
N MET A 1 -18.46 13.14 -28.90
CA MET A 1 -17.20 13.69 -28.35
C MET A 1 -16.27 12.52 -28.13
N PRO A 2 -15.02 12.53 -28.59
CA PRO A 2 -14.11 11.44 -28.27
C PRO A 2 -13.88 11.51 -26.76
N GLU A 3 -14.15 10.43 -26.04
CA GLU A 3 -13.75 10.29 -24.65
C GLU A 3 -12.26 10.58 -24.59
N GLN A 4 -11.88 11.70 -23.98
CA GLN A 4 -10.50 12.01 -23.74
C GLN A 4 -9.96 10.88 -22.86
N ASN A 5 -9.10 10.06 -23.44
CA ASN A 5 -8.45 8.94 -22.79
C ASN A 5 -7.41 9.48 -21.81
N ILE A 6 -7.87 10.17 -20.78
CA ILE A 6 -7.04 10.72 -19.71
C ILE A 6 -6.43 9.52 -19.00
N PRO A 7 -5.09 9.41 -18.92
CA PRO A 7 -4.45 8.33 -18.19
C PRO A 7 -5.01 8.26 -16.77
N PRO A 8 -5.39 7.08 -16.26
CA PRO A 8 -5.97 6.97 -14.93
C PRO A 8 -4.99 7.54 -13.90
N THR A 9 -5.49 8.45 -13.06
CA THR A 9 -4.69 9.03 -11.99
C THR A 9 -4.39 7.98 -10.91
N ILE A 10 -3.37 8.22 -10.09
CA ILE A 10 -3.10 7.34 -8.94
C ILE A 10 -4.33 7.20 -8.03
N PHE A 11 -5.12 8.27 -7.88
CA PHE A 11 -6.38 8.23 -7.15
C PHE A 11 -7.38 7.27 -7.77
N HIS A 12 -7.56 7.26 -9.10
CA HIS A 12 -8.43 6.27 -9.76
C HIS A 12 -7.93 4.84 -9.52
N MET A 13 -6.62 4.62 -9.52
CA MET A 13 -6.05 3.29 -9.26
C MET A 13 -6.25 2.86 -7.81
N LEU A 14 -6.10 3.78 -6.84
CA LEU A 14 -6.34 3.50 -5.42
C LEU A 14 -7.82 3.27 -5.14
N GLU A 15 -8.70 4.10 -5.66
CA GLU A 15 -10.16 3.98 -5.54
C GLU A 15 -10.65 2.59 -6.02
N LYS A 16 -10.09 2.08 -7.13
CA LYS A 16 -10.38 0.73 -7.65
C LYS A 16 -9.92 -0.42 -6.75
N ASN A 17 -9.05 -0.17 -5.79
CA ASN A 17 -8.49 -1.18 -4.88
C ASN A 17 -8.97 -1.02 -3.43
N ILE A 18 -9.98 -0.16 -3.18
CA ILE A 18 -10.65 -0.10 -1.88
C ILE A 18 -11.20 -1.49 -1.51
N GLY A 19 -11.04 -1.86 -0.24
CA GLY A 19 -11.40 -3.17 0.32
C GLY A 19 -10.35 -4.26 0.10
N LYS A 20 -9.25 -3.98 -0.60
CA LYS A 20 -8.15 -4.94 -0.78
C LYS A 20 -7.05 -4.72 0.24
N ALA A 21 -6.38 -5.82 0.59
CA ALA A 21 -5.13 -5.77 1.33
C ALA A 21 -4.04 -5.14 0.45
N ILE A 22 -3.35 -4.14 0.99
CA ILE A 22 -2.24 -3.48 0.32
C ILE A 22 -1.03 -3.38 1.24
N ARG A 23 0.15 -3.27 0.64
CA ARG A 23 1.39 -2.91 1.30
C ARG A 23 1.84 -1.54 0.83
N VAL A 24 2.13 -0.65 1.77
CA VAL A 24 2.56 0.72 1.54
C VAL A 24 3.99 0.86 2.05
N ILE A 25 4.93 1.15 1.16
CA ILE A 25 6.36 1.26 1.48
C ILE A 25 6.71 2.74 1.64
N LEU A 26 7.23 3.11 2.80
CA LEU A 26 7.71 4.47 3.08
C LEU A 26 9.22 4.59 2.85
N ASP A 27 9.96 3.53 3.17
CA ASP A 27 11.40 3.40 2.89
C ASP A 27 11.77 1.94 2.58
N PRO A 28 13.00 1.65 2.09
CA PRO A 28 13.39 0.29 1.70
C PRO A 28 13.26 -0.77 2.79
N SER A 29 13.20 -0.37 4.06
CA SER A 29 13.16 -1.23 5.24
C SER A 29 11.87 -1.11 6.06
N TYR A 30 10.95 -0.23 5.70
CA TYR A 30 9.78 0.08 6.53
C TYR A 30 8.54 0.42 5.70
N GLY A 31 7.39 -0.02 6.21
CA GLY A 31 6.11 0.27 5.61
C GLY A 31 4.94 -0.18 6.47
N PHE A 32 3.78 -0.24 5.84
CA PHE A 32 2.55 -0.73 6.44
C PHE A 32 1.86 -1.75 5.56
N GLU A 33 1.19 -2.71 6.17
CA GLU A 33 0.21 -3.56 5.51
C GLU A 33 -1.17 -3.33 6.14
N GLY A 34 -2.24 -3.48 5.37
CA GLY A 34 -3.59 -3.34 5.89
C GLY A 34 -4.63 -3.30 4.76
N THR A 35 -5.89 -3.16 5.13
CA THR A 35 -6.98 -3.04 4.15
C THR A 35 -7.17 -1.58 3.75
N LEU A 36 -7.11 -1.27 2.45
CA LEU A 36 -7.38 0.08 1.97
C LEU A 36 -8.87 0.42 2.17
N THR A 37 -9.18 1.33 3.08
CA THR A 37 -10.58 1.68 3.41
C THR A 37 -11.03 2.98 2.76
N ALA A 38 -10.12 3.94 2.59
CA ALA A 38 -10.45 5.24 2.00
C ALA A 38 -9.25 5.87 1.29
N VAL A 39 -9.58 6.72 0.32
CA VAL A 39 -8.65 7.56 -0.42
C VAL A 39 -9.10 9.01 -0.26
N THR A 40 -8.17 9.88 0.08
CA THR A 40 -8.41 11.30 0.35
C THR A 40 -7.58 12.14 -0.62
N ARG A 41 -8.14 13.25 -1.10
CA ARG A 41 -7.48 14.16 -2.05
C ARG A 41 -6.87 15.38 -1.37
N GLU A 42 -7.40 15.77 -0.20
CA GLU A 42 -6.94 16.92 0.56
C GLU A 42 -7.00 16.61 2.07
N PRO A 43 -5.86 16.33 2.73
CA PRO A 43 -4.55 16.07 2.13
C PRO A 43 -4.54 14.78 1.26
N PRO A 44 -3.66 14.66 0.26
CA PRO A 44 -3.59 13.47 -0.58
C PRO A 44 -3.04 12.29 0.22
N GLY A 45 -3.90 11.29 0.47
CA GLY A 45 -3.57 10.20 1.39
C GLY A 45 -4.51 9.02 1.30
N ILE A 46 -4.17 7.96 2.04
CA ILE A 46 -4.94 6.73 2.14
C ILE A 46 -5.15 6.34 3.60
N TRP A 47 -6.27 5.70 3.87
CA TRP A 47 -6.57 5.09 5.17
C TRP A 47 -6.44 3.58 5.07
N LEU A 48 -5.76 2.99 6.05
CA LEU A 48 -5.72 1.54 6.24
C LEU A 48 -6.44 1.17 7.54
N SER A 49 -7.25 0.11 7.49
CA SER A 49 -7.73 -0.60 8.67
C SER A 49 -6.93 -1.88 8.89
N ASP A 50 -7.01 -2.41 10.11
CA ASP A 50 -6.29 -3.61 10.56
C ASP A 50 -4.81 -3.53 10.17
N ALA A 51 -4.25 -2.34 10.35
CA ALA A 51 -2.96 -2.02 9.79
C ALA A 51 -1.84 -2.62 10.65
N GLU A 52 -0.74 -3.05 10.03
CA GLU A 52 0.46 -3.47 10.74
C GLU A 52 1.63 -2.66 10.21
N ALA A 53 2.45 -2.12 11.11
CA ALA A 53 3.76 -1.63 10.74
C ALA A 53 4.65 -2.82 10.42
N ILE A 54 5.32 -2.80 9.27
CA ILE A 54 6.19 -3.88 8.82
C ILE A 54 7.63 -3.42 8.71
N ILE A 55 8.55 -4.29 9.10
CA ILE A 55 9.98 -4.13 8.84
C ILE A 55 10.38 -5.07 7.73
N LEU A 56 10.94 -4.52 6.65
CA LEU A 56 11.45 -5.25 5.51
C LEU A 56 12.96 -5.46 5.65
N ARG A 57 13.42 -6.68 5.37
CA ARG A 57 14.84 -7.02 5.36
C ARG A 57 15.19 -7.83 4.12
N ALA A 58 16.25 -7.44 3.45
CA ALA A 58 16.93 -8.24 2.44
C ALA A 58 18.23 -8.83 3.02
N THR A 59 18.64 -9.98 2.50
CA THR A 59 19.93 -10.61 2.83
C THR A 59 20.69 -10.92 1.55
N ILE A 60 21.99 -11.23 1.65
CA ILE A 60 22.79 -11.64 0.48
C ILE A 60 22.17 -12.88 -0.19
N ALA A 61 21.64 -13.82 0.60
CA ALA A 61 20.99 -15.02 0.09
C ALA A 61 19.58 -14.78 -0.45
N GLN A 62 18.92 -13.69 -0.02
CA GLN A 62 17.56 -13.32 -0.42
C GLN A 62 17.49 -11.80 -0.64
N PRO A 63 17.83 -11.34 -1.85
CA PRO A 63 17.93 -9.90 -2.15
C PRO A 63 16.57 -9.21 -2.21
N ILE A 64 15.49 -9.98 -2.37
CA ILE A 64 14.12 -9.46 -2.36
C ILE A 64 13.71 -9.25 -0.90
N PRO A 65 13.42 -8.00 -0.47
CA PRO A 65 13.04 -7.73 0.91
C PRO A 65 11.81 -8.53 1.34
N GLN A 66 11.91 -9.19 2.49
CA GLN A 66 10.82 -9.94 3.12
C GLN A 66 10.41 -9.25 4.41
N VAL A 67 9.17 -9.50 4.85
CA VAL A 67 8.69 -9.01 6.15
C VAL A 67 9.39 -9.79 7.26
N ALA A 68 10.21 -9.09 8.03
CA ALA A 68 10.98 -9.64 9.14
C ALA A 68 10.31 -9.43 10.50
N ALA A 69 9.50 -8.38 10.64
CA ALA A 69 8.73 -8.08 11.84
C ALA A 69 7.43 -7.36 11.48
N ARG A 70 6.43 -7.52 12.35
CA ARG A 70 5.11 -6.89 12.28
C ARG A 70 4.79 -6.31 13.65
N GLU A 71 4.17 -5.14 13.67
CA GLU A 71 3.64 -4.52 14.88
C GLU A 71 2.23 -4.01 14.60
N GLU A 72 1.27 -4.48 15.38
CA GLU A 72 -0.13 -4.11 15.21
C GLU A 72 -0.33 -2.60 15.34
N ARG A 73 -1.12 -2.08 14.41
CA ARG A 73 -1.71 -0.75 14.43
C ARG A 73 -3.22 -0.94 14.26
N SER A 74 -4.01 0.06 14.64
CA SER A 74 -5.46 0.00 14.45
C SER A 74 -5.81 0.61 13.08
N GLU A 75 -6.15 1.90 13.07
CA GLU A 75 -6.40 2.65 11.84
C GLU A 75 -5.29 3.67 11.64
N ILE A 76 -4.79 3.79 10.41
CA ILE A 76 -3.73 4.74 10.10
C ILE A 76 -4.04 5.52 8.82
N PHE A 77 -3.71 6.81 8.87
CA PHE A 77 -3.64 7.67 7.70
C PHE A 77 -2.20 7.73 7.20
N ILE A 78 -2.01 7.55 5.89
CA ILE A 78 -0.71 7.67 5.24
C ILE A 78 -0.80 8.75 4.16
N HIS A 79 0.03 9.79 4.32
CA HIS A 79 0.16 10.85 3.33
C HIS A 79 0.93 10.34 2.09
N LEU A 80 0.38 10.52 0.89
CA LEU A 80 0.97 9.95 -0.34
C LEU A 80 2.37 10.51 -0.65
N ASN A 81 2.68 11.75 -0.25
CA ASN A 81 4.04 12.31 -0.37
C ASN A 81 5.13 11.52 0.36
N ALA A 82 4.79 10.72 1.38
CA ALA A 82 5.74 9.89 2.10
C ALA A 82 5.90 8.48 1.49
N VAL A 83 5.08 8.13 0.49
CA VAL A 83 4.99 6.78 -0.06
C VAL A 83 5.93 6.62 -1.24
N GLN A 84 6.81 5.61 -1.17
CA GLN A 84 7.68 5.23 -2.29
C GLN A 84 6.99 4.23 -3.22
N ARG A 85 6.20 3.31 -2.67
CA ARG A 85 5.55 2.24 -3.45
C ARG A 85 4.30 1.72 -2.76
N ILE A 86 3.30 1.34 -3.55
CA ILE A 86 2.09 0.66 -3.09
C ILE A 86 1.99 -0.66 -3.87
N GLU A 87 1.78 -1.75 -3.15
CA GLU A 87 1.60 -3.10 -3.70
C GLU A 87 0.21 -3.60 -3.32
N VAL A 88 -0.56 -4.10 -4.28
CA VAL A 88 -1.83 -4.79 -3.97
C VAL A 88 -1.52 -6.24 -3.65
N LEU A 89 -1.79 -6.64 -2.40
CA LEU A 89 -1.55 -7.99 -1.94
C LEU A 89 -2.69 -8.88 -2.44
N HIS A 90 -2.33 -9.92 -3.19
CA HIS A 90 -3.27 -10.93 -3.60
C HIS A 90 -3.12 -12.14 -2.68
N PRO A 91 -4.21 -12.73 -2.18
CA PRO A 91 -4.10 -14.00 -1.49
C PRO A 91 -3.41 -15.00 -2.42
N PRO A 92 -2.51 -15.86 -1.91
CA PRO A 92 -1.84 -16.84 -2.73
C PRO A 92 -2.90 -17.65 -3.48
N SER A 93 -2.83 -17.62 -4.81
CA SER A 93 -3.72 -18.42 -5.66
C SER A 93 -3.51 -19.89 -5.26
N ARG A 94 -4.53 -20.49 -4.64
CA ARG A 94 -4.60 -21.94 -4.42
C ARG A 94 -4.57 -22.58 -5.80
N ARG A 95 -3.40 -23.04 -6.22
CA ARG A 95 -3.25 -24.02 -7.30
C ARG A 95 -3.40 -25.42 -6.73
#